data_AF-A0A2D5YSH1-F1
#
_entry.id   AF-A0A2D5YSH1-F1
#
_cell.length_a   1.000
_cell.length_b   1.000
_cell.length_c   1.000
_cell.angle_alpha   90.00
_cell.angle_beta   90.00
_cell.angle_gamma   90.00
#
_symmetry.space_group_name_H-M   'P 1'
#
loop_
_entity.id
_entity.type
_entity.pdbx_description
1 polymer ?
#
loop_
_entity_poly.entity_id
_entity_poly.type
_entity_poly.pdbx_seq_one_letter_code
_entity_poly.pdbx_strand_id
1 'polypeptide(L)'
;MKWGTTIVIVVLGLSSAGYGVDVNYSGFIHDPYPNSPVGDFVIAGTFDPTFNPWDYPYVYGDWVGNLVDGPEYAQAVADGVFRPIGAGTLTTDGAGSFSGTGSTTGIVGEALWIFAFGDPAPDDAWTFALCTSSDPGWLASGDAVGDQNVLHSSEADVFVFGGSAAPAIALQGLPIPVPSAGAAGLAGLVWVCGRRR
;
A
#
# COMPACT_ATOMS: atom_id res chain seq x y z
N MET A 1 -45.56 8.42 42.59
CA MET A 1 -44.33 7.65 42.28
C MET A 1 -44.23 7.57 40.77
N LYS A 2 -43.22 8.21 40.17
CA LYS A 2 -42.98 8.21 38.72
C LYS A 2 -42.04 7.05 38.39
N TRP A 3 -42.52 6.08 37.61
CA TRP A 3 -41.70 4.98 37.11
C TRP A 3 -40.92 5.49 35.90
N GLY A 4 -39.60 5.62 36.05
CA GLY A 4 -38.71 5.93 34.94
C GLY A 4 -38.41 4.66 34.16
N THR A 5 -38.89 4.57 32.92
CA THR A 5 -38.55 3.46 32.01
C THR A 5 -37.14 3.67 31.49
N THR A 6 -36.17 2.95 32.04
CA THR A 6 -34.81 2.88 31.49
C THR A 6 -34.85 2.02 30.23
N ILE A 7 -34.62 2.63 29.07
CA ILE A 7 -34.43 1.91 27.80
C ILE A 7 -32.96 1.50 27.76
N VAL A 8 -32.71 0.19 27.84
CA VAL A 8 -31.38 -0.39 27.61
C VAL A 8 -31.26 -0.67 26.13
N ILE A 9 -30.46 0.12 25.42
CA ILE A 9 -30.09 -0.16 24.03
C ILE A 9 -28.93 -1.17 24.08
N VAL A 10 -29.23 -2.43 23.78
CA VAL A 10 -28.21 -3.46 23.57
C VAL A 10 -27.74 -3.29 22.12
N VAL A 11 -26.56 -2.70 21.93
CA VAL A 11 -25.88 -2.72 20.63
C VAL A 11 -25.26 -4.11 20.49
N LEU A 12 -25.98 -5.01 19.82
CA LEU A 12 -25.41 -6.29 19.40
C LEU A 12 -24.38 -5.99 18.31
N GLY A 13 -23.09 -6.17 18.64
CA GLY A 13 -22.03 -6.08 17.66
C GLY A 13 -22.22 -7.14 16.58
N LEU A 14 -22.79 -6.77 15.45
CA LEU A 14 -22.77 -7.60 14.25
C LEU A 14 -21.32 -7.64 13.78
N SER A 15 -20.60 -8.72 14.10
CA SER A 15 -19.37 -9.03 13.37
C SER A 15 -19.78 -9.21 11.91
N SER A 16 -19.28 -8.36 11.02
CA SER A 16 -19.46 -8.56 9.58
C SER A 16 -18.98 -9.95 9.23
N ALA A 17 -19.88 -10.84 8.82
CA ALA A 17 -19.50 -12.16 8.34
C ALA A 17 -18.53 -11.94 7.16
N GLY A 18 -17.37 -12.58 7.21
CA GLY A 18 -16.44 -12.55 6.08
C GLY A 18 -17.05 -13.32 4.90
N TYR A 19 -16.88 -12.79 3.69
CA TYR A 19 -17.31 -13.42 2.45
C TYR A 19 -16.07 -13.79 1.62
N GLY A 20 -16.16 -14.82 0.79
CA GLY A 20 -15.16 -15.12 -0.22
C GLY A 20 -15.11 -14.01 -1.28
N VAL A 21 -13.90 -13.58 -1.62
CA VAL A 21 -13.67 -12.59 -2.67
C VAL A 21 -12.63 -13.16 -3.62
N ASP A 22 -13.02 -13.38 -4.88
CA ASP A 22 -12.10 -13.76 -5.95
C ASP A 22 -11.64 -12.49 -6.67
N VAL A 23 -10.32 -12.29 -6.73
CA VAL A 23 -9.72 -11.10 -7.35
C VAL A 23 -8.75 -11.51 -8.44
N ASN A 24 -8.95 -10.92 -9.61
CA ASN A 24 -7.97 -10.90 -10.70
C ASN A 24 -7.34 -9.51 -10.74
N TYR A 25 -6.02 -9.44 -10.81
CA TYR A 25 -5.32 -8.15 -10.91
C TYR A 25 -4.26 -8.21 -11.99
N SER A 26 -4.09 -7.10 -12.70
CA SER A 26 -3.15 -7.01 -13.82
C SER A 26 -2.72 -5.57 -14.07
N GLY A 27 -1.55 -5.42 -14.69
CA GLY A 27 -1.07 -4.09 -15.03
C GLY A 27 0.40 -4.01 -15.33
N PHE A 28 0.93 -2.80 -15.13
CA PHE A 28 2.33 -2.46 -15.26
C PHE A 28 2.81 -1.76 -13.99
N ILE A 29 4.06 -2.02 -13.61
CA ILE A 29 4.78 -1.20 -12.66
C ILE A 29 5.89 -0.43 -13.37
N HIS A 30 6.26 0.70 -12.79
CA HIS A 30 7.40 1.50 -13.21
C HIS A 30 8.32 1.68 -12.01
N ASP A 31 9.48 1.02 -12.03
CA ASP A 31 10.55 1.29 -11.07
C ASP A 31 11.45 2.43 -11.59
N PRO A 32 11.56 3.56 -10.86
CA PRO A 32 12.41 4.68 -11.26
C PRO A 32 13.91 4.43 -11.08
N TYR A 33 14.32 3.38 -10.36
CA TYR A 33 15.73 3.00 -10.21
C TYR A 33 16.16 2.14 -11.40
N PRO A 34 17.44 2.16 -11.81
CA PRO A 34 17.90 1.61 -13.09
C PRO A 34 17.84 0.07 -13.20
N ASN A 35 17.11 -0.60 -12.32
CA ASN A 35 16.88 -2.02 -12.40
C ASN A 35 15.70 -2.28 -13.34
N SER A 36 15.85 -3.31 -14.18
CA SER A 36 14.71 -3.85 -14.93
C SER A 36 13.64 -4.24 -13.92
N PRO A 37 12.36 -3.89 -14.12
CA PRO A 37 11.27 -4.29 -13.23
C PRO A 37 10.94 -5.77 -13.42
N VAL A 38 11.93 -6.64 -13.65
CA VAL A 38 11.78 -8.08 -13.84
C VAL A 38 12.06 -8.74 -12.50
N GLY A 39 11.10 -9.51 -12.00
CA GLY A 39 11.20 -10.14 -10.69
C GLY A 39 10.71 -9.27 -9.54
N ASP A 40 10.15 -8.11 -9.82
CA ASP A 40 9.44 -7.28 -8.84
C ASP A 40 8.16 -8.01 -8.39
N PHE A 41 7.83 -7.90 -7.11
CA PHE A 41 6.71 -8.60 -6.52
C PHE A 41 5.45 -7.73 -6.45
N VAL A 42 4.30 -8.29 -6.84
CA VAL A 42 3.00 -7.63 -6.79
C VAL A 42 1.96 -8.55 -6.16
N ILE A 43 1.24 -8.02 -5.17
CA ILE A 43 0.19 -8.74 -4.44
C ILE A 43 -1.04 -7.86 -4.29
N ALA A 44 -2.22 -8.42 -4.56
CA ALA A 44 -3.48 -7.80 -4.18
C ALA A 44 -3.88 -8.24 -2.76
N GLY A 45 -4.59 -7.41 -2.02
CA GLY A 45 -5.09 -7.76 -0.69
C GLY A 45 -6.14 -6.81 -0.16
N THR A 46 -6.51 -7.02 1.10
CA THR A 46 -7.41 -6.13 1.86
C THR A 46 -6.84 -5.87 3.24
N PHE A 47 -7.17 -4.73 3.83
CA PHE A 47 -6.77 -4.42 5.21
C PHE A 47 -7.83 -4.90 6.21
N ASP A 48 -7.45 -4.99 7.48
CA ASP A 48 -8.42 -5.00 8.57
C ASP A 48 -9.25 -3.70 8.53
N PRO A 49 -10.59 -3.74 8.64
CA PRO A 49 -11.43 -2.52 8.55
C PRO A 49 -11.16 -1.50 9.66
N THR A 50 -10.55 -1.93 10.76
CA THR A 50 -10.17 -1.05 11.86
C THR A 50 -8.79 -0.44 11.66
N PHE A 51 -8.02 -0.93 10.68
CA PHE A 51 -6.73 -0.40 10.32
C PHE A 51 -6.87 0.72 9.29
N ASN A 52 -6.22 1.85 9.55
CA ASN A 52 -6.09 2.92 8.58
C ASN A 52 -4.84 2.64 7.72
N PRO A 53 -4.94 2.42 6.41
CA PRO A 53 -3.78 2.20 5.54
C PRO A 53 -2.78 3.37 5.55
N TRP A 54 -3.25 4.58 5.89
CA TRP A 54 -2.41 5.75 6.11
C TRP A 54 -1.70 5.74 7.46
N ASP A 55 -1.92 4.77 8.34
CA ASP A 55 -1.12 4.60 9.56
C ASP A 55 -0.01 3.56 9.35
N TYR A 56 0.06 2.95 8.16
CA TYR A 56 1.19 2.10 7.78
C TYR A 56 2.46 2.95 7.93
N PRO A 57 3.50 2.48 8.64
CA PRO A 57 4.56 3.29 9.29
C PRO A 57 5.46 4.14 8.37
N TYR A 58 5.06 4.35 7.12
CA TYR A 58 5.79 4.99 6.04
C TYR A 58 5.12 6.25 5.46
N VAL A 59 4.17 6.88 6.16
CA VAL A 59 3.50 8.11 5.65
C VAL A 59 4.52 9.20 5.35
N TYR A 60 4.68 9.56 4.07
CA TYR A 60 5.53 10.66 3.67
C TYR A 60 4.91 12.00 4.07
N GLY A 61 5.60 12.74 4.95
CA GLY A 61 5.23 14.10 5.35
C GLY A 61 5.76 14.57 6.70
N ASP A 62 6.19 13.64 7.57
CA ASP A 62 6.88 13.98 8.81
C ASP A 62 8.29 13.40 8.86
N TRP A 63 9.17 14.06 9.60
CA TRP A 63 10.62 13.90 9.56
C TRP A 63 11.15 12.60 10.22
N VAL A 64 10.27 11.62 10.53
CA VAL A 64 10.61 10.47 11.37
C VAL A 64 10.63 9.13 10.63
N GLY A 65 10.05 9.05 9.41
CA GLY A 65 10.00 7.81 8.61
C GLY A 65 11.34 7.34 8.00
N ASN A 66 12.47 7.57 8.67
CA ASN A 66 13.79 7.18 8.20
C ASN A 66 14.26 5.86 8.85
N LEU A 67 14.38 4.83 8.01
CA LEU A 67 15.51 3.87 7.99
C LEU A 67 15.55 2.69 8.98
N VAL A 68 14.56 2.37 9.81
CA VAL A 68 14.78 1.31 10.81
C VAL A 68 14.23 -0.06 10.43
N ASP A 69 13.02 -0.17 9.90
CA ASP A 69 12.40 -1.47 9.67
C ASP A 69 11.64 -1.40 8.34
N GLY A 70 12.08 -2.13 7.31
CA GLY A 70 11.64 -2.08 5.90
C GLY A 70 10.13 -2.12 5.66
N PRO A 71 9.62 -2.25 4.43
CA PRO A 71 8.19 -2.52 4.29
C PRO A 71 7.89 -3.83 5.03
N GLU A 72 7.26 -3.74 6.21
CA GLU A 72 6.99 -4.91 7.05
C GLU A 72 5.77 -5.66 6.51
N TYR A 73 5.81 -6.01 5.22
CA TYR A 73 4.75 -6.75 4.56
C TYR A 73 4.52 -8.06 5.31
N ALA A 74 5.58 -8.81 5.61
CA ALA A 74 5.47 -10.05 6.37
C ALA A 74 4.85 -9.84 7.76
N GLN A 75 5.15 -8.72 8.44
CA GLN A 75 4.57 -8.42 9.74
C GLN A 75 3.11 -7.99 9.64
N ALA A 76 2.76 -7.13 8.68
CA ALA A 76 1.38 -6.74 8.45
C ALA A 76 0.49 -7.94 8.11
N VAL A 77 1.03 -8.92 7.38
CA VAL A 77 0.38 -10.21 7.15
C VAL A 77 0.29 -11.05 8.43
N ALA A 78 1.38 -11.15 9.20
CA ALA A 78 1.42 -11.93 10.44
C ALA A 78 0.47 -11.38 11.52
N ASP A 79 0.35 -10.06 11.62
CA ASP A 79 -0.54 -9.35 12.54
C ASP A 79 -2.00 -9.35 12.08
N GLY A 80 -2.27 -9.84 10.85
CA GLY A 80 -3.61 -9.87 10.25
C GLY A 80 -4.12 -8.50 9.80
N VAL A 81 -3.27 -7.48 9.85
CA VAL A 81 -3.55 -6.12 9.38
C VAL A 81 -3.75 -6.11 7.87
N PHE A 82 -2.89 -6.81 7.12
CA PHE A 82 -3.03 -7.00 5.68
C PHE A 82 -3.32 -8.46 5.38
N ARG A 83 -4.34 -8.70 4.55
CA ARG A 83 -4.76 -10.04 4.14
C ARG A 83 -4.53 -10.20 2.65
N PRO A 84 -3.47 -10.92 2.23
CA PRO A 84 -3.15 -11.09 0.82
C PRO A 84 -4.22 -11.96 0.14
N ILE A 85 -4.42 -11.68 -1.14
CA ILE A 85 -5.26 -12.45 -2.04
C ILE A 85 -4.33 -13.33 -2.89
N GLY A 86 -4.20 -14.59 -2.48
CA GLY A 86 -3.27 -15.53 -3.10
C GLY A 86 -1.81 -15.32 -2.69
N ALA A 87 -0.89 -15.84 -3.51
CA ALA A 87 0.55 -15.86 -3.23
C ALA A 87 1.31 -14.64 -3.80
N GLY A 88 0.63 -13.78 -4.55
CA GLY A 88 1.27 -12.72 -5.31
C GLY A 88 1.75 -13.20 -6.67
N THR A 89 2.39 -12.30 -7.40
CA THR A 89 2.96 -12.57 -8.72
C THR A 89 4.27 -11.81 -8.86
N LEU A 90 5.15 -12.31 -9.72
CA LEU A 90 6.36 -11.60 -10.12
C LEU A 90 6.12 -10.99 -11.49
N THR A 91 6.66 -9.80 -11.70
CA THR A 91 6.73 -9.24 -13.05
C THR A 91 7.61 -10.09 -13.95
N THR A 92 7.20 -10.23 -15.20
CA THR A 92 7.80 -11.21 -16.13
C THR A 92 8.67 -10.59 -17.20
N ASP A 93 8.60 -9.27 -17.39
CA ASP A 93 9.30 -8.56 -18.46
C ASP A 93 9.87 -7.21 -17.99
N GLY A 94 10.77 -6.65 -18.80
CA GLY A 94 11.37 -5.34 -18.54
C GLY A 94 10.40 -4.16 -18.69
N ALA A 95 9.14 -4.41 -19.06
CA ALA A 95 8.07 -3.41 -19.07
C ALA A 95 7.31 -3.37 -17.74
N GLY A 96 7.62 -4.28 -16.80
CA GLY A 96 6.97 -4.37 -15.50
C GLY A 96 5.59 -4.98 -15.57
N SER A 97 5.30 -5.81 -16.58
CA SER A 97 3.99 -6.46 -16.70
C SER A 97 3.77 -7.49 -15.60
N PHE A 98 2.62 -7.42 -14.94
CA PHE A 98 2.16 -8.39 -13.96
C PHE A 98 0.72 -8.82 -14.23
N SER A 99 0.41 -10.05 -13.83
CA SER A 99 -0.96 -10.53 -13.68
C SER A 99 -0.99 -11.60 -12.60
N GLY A 100 -2.01 -11.56 -11.74
CA GLY A 100 -2.20 -12.51 -10.67
C GLY A 100 -3.69 -12.69 -10.39
N THR A 101 -4.00 -13.79 -9.70
CA THR A 101 -5.35 -14.09 -9.24
C THR A 101 -5.26 -14.72 -7.86
N GLY A 102 -6.33 -14.61 -7.09
CA GLY A 102 -6.43 -15.29 -5.82
C GLY A 102 -7.82 -15.14 -5.21
N SER A 103 -7.99 -15.78 -4.06
CA SER A 103 -9.17 -15.61 -3.23
C SER A 103 -8.79 -15.23 -1.81
N THR A 104 -9.63 -14.46 -1.14
CA THR A 104 -9.48 -14.15 0.30
C THR A 104 -10.83 -14.04 0.97
N THR A 105 -10.82 -13.84 2.29
CA THR A 105 -12.01 -13.43 3.03
C THR A 105 -12.03 -11.90 3.17
N GLY A 106 -12.95 -11.26 2.45
CA GLY A 106 -13.14 -9.82 2.50
C GLY A 106 -14.41 -9.42 3.26
N ILE A 107 -14.60 -8.11 3.40
CA ILE A 107 -15.86 -7.52 3.84
C ILE A 107 -16.41 -6.74 2.66
N VAL A 108 -17.68 -6.99 2.33
CA VAL A 108 -18.31 -6.40 1.15
C VAL A 108 -18.26 -4.88 1.22
N GLY A 109 -17.79 -4.25 0.15
CA GLY A 109 -17.65 -2.80 0.04
C GLY A 109 -16.34 -2.24 0.61
N GLU A 110 -15.48 -3.06 1.21
CA GLU A 110 -14.14 -2.63 1.59
C GLU A 110 -13.23 -2.50 0.37
N ALA A 111 -12.28 -1.56 0.45
CA ALA A 111 -11.31 -1.35 -0.60
C ALA A 111 -10.37 -2.57 -0.77
N LEU A 112 -10.11 -2.90 -2.02
CA LEU A 112 -9.06 -3.81 -2.45
C LEU A 112 -7.81 -2.99 -2.77
N TRP A 113 -6.66 -3.54 -2.42
CA TRP A 113 -5.38 -2.85 -2.49
C TRP A 113 -4.42 -3.64 -3.35
N ILE A 114 -3.58 -2.95 -4.12
CA ILE A 114 -2.39 -3.51 -4.75
C ILE A 114 -1.17 -3.00 -3.99
N PHE A 115 -0.34 -3.95 -3.54
CA PHE A 115 0.97 -3.69 -2.98
C PHE A 115 2.02 -4.19 -3.98
N ALA A 116 2.90 -3.30 -4.42
CA ALA A 116 3.96 -3.59 -5.37
C ALA A 116 5.33 -3.23 -4.77
N PHE A 117 6.33 -4.07 -5.05
CA PHE A 117 7.66 -4.02 -4.45
C PHE A 117 8.72 -4.22 -5.54
N GLY A 118 9.75 -3.38 -5.57
CA GLY A 118 10.89 -3.50 -6.49
C GLY A 118 11.92 -4.53 -6.05
N ASP A 119 11.47 -5.66 -5.51
CA ASP A 119 12.27 -6.84 -5.18
C ASP A 119 11.33 -8.07 -5.10
N PRO A 120 11.79 -9.29 -5.48
CA PRO A 120 11.02 -10.52 -5.30
C PRO A 120 10.74 -10.86 -3.83
N ALA A 121 11.57 -10.38 -2.89
CA ALA A 121 11.37 -10.45 -1.46
C ALA A 121 10.83 -9.10 -0.95
N PRO A 122 9.53 -8.99 -0.62
CA PRO A 122 8.90 -7.70 -0.28
C PRO A 122 9.62 -6.93 0.82
N ASP A 123 10.05 -7.62 1.89
CA ASP A 123 10.70 -6.99 3.04
C ASP A 123 12.13 -6.49 2.73
N ASP A 124 12.73 -6.96 1.63
CA ASP A 124 14.05 -6.51 1.14
C ASP A 124 13.93 -5.36 0.11
N ALA A 125 12.70 -4.98 -0.28
CA ALA A 125 12.47 -3.99 -1.33
C ALA A 125 12.78 -2.54 -0.89
N TRP A 126 13.47 -1.81 -1.77
CA TRP A 126 13.84 -0.40 -1.54
C TRP A 126 12.82 0.58 -2.11
N THR A 127 12.02 0.11 -3.06
CA THR A 127 10.99 0.83 -3.79
C THR A 127 9.69 0.07 -3.65
N PHE A 128 8.60 0.79 -3.37
CA PHE A 128 7.29 0.17 -3.25
C PHE A 128 6.17 1.15 -3.58
N ALA A 129 4.98 0.61 -3.79
CA ALA A 129 3.75 1.35 -3.95
C ALA A 129 2.60 0.59 -3.28
N LEU A 130 1.71 1.33 -2.63
CA LEU A 130 0.47 0.80 -2.06
C LEU A 130 -0.68 1.66 -2.57
N CYS A 131 -1.56 1.07 -3.35
CA CYS A 131 -2.63 1.81 -4.02
C CYS A 131 -3.97 1.09 -4.03
N THR A 132 -5.02 1.88 -4.23
CA THR A 132 -6.39 1.44 -4.49
C THR A 132 -7.03 2.35 -5.53
N SER A 133 -8.31 2.14 -5.83
CA SER A 133 -9.10 2.98 -6.72
C SER A 133 -10.40 3.41 -6.08
N SER A 134 -10.94 4.55 -6.52
CA SER A 134 -12.32 4.94 -6.28
C SER A 134 -13.34 4.19 -7.16
N ASP A 135 -12.90 3.39 -8.14
CA ASP A 135 -13.76 2.58 -8.99
C ASP A 135 -14.47 1.48 -8.17
N PRO A 136 -15.80 1.29 -8.33
CA PRO A 136 -16.54 0.21 -7.66
C PRO A 136 -15.96 -1.20 -7.87
N GLY A 137 -15.25 -1.46 -8.97
CA GLY A 137 -14.56 -2.72 -9.23
C GLY A 137 -13.41 -3.02 -8.25
N TRP A 138 -12.92 -1.99 -7.56
CA TRP A 138 -11.90 -2.09 -6.50
C TRP A 138 -12.50 -2.21 -5.10
N LEU A 139 -13.81 -2.40 -4.99
CA LEU A 139 -14.46 -2.74 -3.73
C LEU A 139 -14.76 -4.23 -3.71
N ALA A 140 -14.41 -4.92 -2.63
CA ALA A 140 -14.68 -6.33 -2.45
C ALA A 140 -16.16 -6.66 -2.73
N SER A 141 -16.42 -7.46 -3.77
CA SER A 141 -17.74 -8.00 -4.05
C SER A 141 -18.03 -9.19 -3.14
N GLY A 142 -19.28 -9.38 -2.73
CA GLY A 142 -19.66 -10.54 -1.90
C GLY A 142 -19.72 -11.85 -2.69
N ASP A 143 -20.16 -12.92 -2.01
CA ASP A 143 -20.23 -14.31 -2.52
C ASP A 143 -21.29 -14.55 -3.62
N ALA A 144 -21.71 -13.53 -4.37
CA ALA A 144 -22.58 -13.76 -5.52
C ALA A 144 -21.79 -14.54 -6.57
N VAL A 145 -22.23 -15.76 -6.86
CA VAL A 145 -21.58 -16.65 -7.83
C VAL A 145 -21.41 -15.93 -9.17
N GLY A 146 -20.16 -15.67 -9.55
CA GLY A 146 -19.79 -15.00 -10.81
C GLY A 146 -19.29 -13.56 -10.66
N ASP A 147 -19.38 -12.96 -9.47
CA ASP A 147 -18.79 -11.65 -9.21
C ASP A 147 -17.29 -11.81 -8.95
N GLN A 148 -16.48 -11.48 -9.96
CA GLN A 148 -15.03 -11.37 -9.83
C GLN A 148 -14.64 -9.90 -9.79
N ASN A 149 -13.86 -9.52 -8.79
CA ASN A 149 -13.19 -8.23 -8.82
C ASN A 149 -12.04 -8.30 -9.83
N VAL A 150 -12.01 -7.34 -10.75
CA VAL A 150 -10.92 -7.20 -11.73
C VAL A 150 -10.27 -5.85 -11.47
N LEU A 151 -9.00 -5.88 -11.05
CA LEU A 151 -8.22 -4.69 -10.74
C LEU A 151 -7.23 -4.43 -11.89
N HIS A 152 -7.30 -3.25 -12.50
CA HIS A 152 -6.32 -2.83 -13.50
C HIS A 152 -5.46 -1.69 -12.96
N SER A 153 -4.12 -1.82 -13.02
CA SER A 153 -3.22 -0.76 -12.53
C SER A 153 -3.50 0.63 -13.09
N SER A 154 -4.07 0.72 -14.30
CA SER A 154 -4.48 1.97 -14.95
C SER A 154 -5.63 2.70 -14.26
N GLU A 155 -6.40 2.01 -13.41
CA GLU A 155 -7.55 2.56 -12.66
C GLU A 155 -7.15 3.06 -11.28
N ALA A 156 -5.93 2.76 -10.81
CA ALA A 156 -5.47 3.17 -9.49
C ALA A 156 -5.34 4.72 -9.41
N ASP A 157 -6.05 5.32 -8.47
CA ASP A 157 -6.11 6.77 -8.27
C ASP A 157 -5.86 7.23 -6.81
N VAL A 158 -5.82 6.28 -5.85
CA VAL A 158 -5.49 6.53 -4.45
C VAL A 158 -4.20 5.80 -4.11
N PHE A 159 -3.19 6.54 -3.63
CA PHE A 159 -1.87 6.01 -3.32
C PHE A 159 -1.48 6.39 -1.89
N VAL A 160 -1.21 5.40 -1.05
CA VAL A 160 -0.58 5.59 0.26
C VAL A 160 0.93 5.78 0.05
N PHE A 161 1.52 4.96 -0.83
CA PHE A 161 2.93 5.04 -1.26
C PHE A 161 3.02 4.92 -2.78
N GLY A 162 4.10 5.44 -3.36
CA GLY A 162 4.30 5.43 -4.79
C GLY A 162 3.51 6.52 -5.50
N GLY A 163 3.14 6.26 -6.75
CA GLY A 163 2.28 7.17 -7.49
C GLY A 163 1.77 6.58 -8.80
N SER A 164 1.04 7.39 -9.56
CA SER A 164 0.58 7.02 -10.89
C SER A 164 1.60 7.44 -11.96
N ALA A 165 1.99 6.48 -12.80
CA ALA A 165 2.67 6.70 -14.07
C ALA A 165 1.83 6.06 -15.19
N ALA A 166 0.54 6.44 -15.25
CA ALA A 166 -0.47 5.82 -16.09
C ALA A 166 0.07 5.44 -17.50
N PRO A 167 -0.07 4.17 -17.92
CA PRO A 167 -0.92 3.12 -17.32
C PRO A 167 -0.27 2.31 -16.18
N ALA A 168 0.91 2.70 -15.70
CA ALA A 168 1.67 1.96 -14.69
C ALA A 168 1.54 2.53 -13.27
N ILE A 169 1.76 1.66 -12.28
CA ILE A 169 2.02 2.05 -10.88
C ILE A 169 3.49 2.42 -10.75
N ALA A 170 3.79 3.66 -10.40
CA ALA A 170 5.15 4.09 -10.13
C ALA A 170 5.57 3.69 -8.71
N LEU A 171 6.60 2.84 -8.62
CA LEU A 171 7.26 2.59 -7.35
C LEU A 171 8.01 3.84 -6.93
N GLN A 172 8.10 4.10 -5.63
CA GLN A 172 8.94 5.16 -5.11
C GLN A 172 9.92 4.58 -4.11
N GLY A 173 11.18 4.99 -4.25
CA GLY A 173 12.21 4.68 -3.28
C GLY A 173 12.14 5.62 -2.09
N LEU A 174 12.71 5.17 -0.97
CA LEU A 174 13.02 6.03 0.17
C LEU A 174 13.81 7.26 -0.33
N PRO A 175 13.37 8.53 -0.13
CA PRO A 175 14.24 9.68 -0.18
C PRO A 175 15.49 9.39 0.62
N ILE A 176 16.60 9.32 -0.11
CA ILE A 176 17.93 9.42 0.48
C ILE A 176 17.89 10.75 1.25
N PRO A 177 18.14 10.75 2.58
CA PRO A 177 18.24 11.99 3.31
C PRO A 177 19.29 12.84 2.60
N VAL A 178 18.85 13.84 1.84
CA VAL A 178 19.75 14.81 1.25
C VAL A 178 20.49 15.39 2.44
N PRO A 179 21.83 15.30 2.51
CA PRO A 179 22.58 15.87 3.61
C PRO A 179 22.12 17.30 3.74
N SER A 180 21.47 17.57 4.86
CA SER A 180 20.55 18.69 5.00
C SER A 180 21.21 19.98 4.53
N ALA A 181 20.41 20.91 4.03
CA ALA A 181 20.84 22.28 3.79
C ALA A 181 21.57 22.93 5.00
N GLY A 182 21.54 22.31 6.20
CA GLY A 182 22.41 22.62 7.33
C GLY A 182 23.91 22.42 7.07
N ALA A 183 24.34 21.40 6.31
CA ALA A 183 25.75 21.23 5.92
C ALA A 183 26.19 22.30 4.90
N ALA A 184 25.33 22.64 3.94
CA ALA A 184 25.56 23.75 3.02
C ALA A 184 25.53 25.11 3.73
N GLY A 185 24.64 25.28 4.72
CA GLY A 185 24.53 26.47 5.55
C GLY A 185 25.75 26.69 6.45
N LEU A 186 26.30 25.64 7.05
CA LEU A 186 27.53 25.70 7.84
C LEU A 186 28.76 25.99 6.98
N ALA A 187 28.87 25.38 5.79
CA ALA A 187 29.94 25.71 4.85
C ALA A 187 29.85 27.18 4.37
N GLY A 188 28.64 27.69 4.13
CA GLY A 188 28.40 29.10 3.81
C GLY A 188 28.81 30.05 4.95
N LEU A 189 28.48 29.72 6.19
CA LEU A 189 28.86 30.51 7.38
C LEU A 189 30.37 30.51 7.61
N VAL A 190 31.04 29.35 7.48
CA VAL A 190 32.51 29.26 7.58
C VAL A 190 33.18 30.08 6.49
N TRP A 191 32.66 30.09 5.25
CA TRP A 191 33.20 30.92 4.17
C TRP A 191 33.03 32.42 4.42
N VAL A 192 31.85 32.85 4.90
CA VAL A 192 31.60 34.28 5.23
C VAL A 192 32.45 34.75 6.42
N CYS A 193 32.64 33.89 7.43
CA CYS A 193 33.48 34.22 8.59
C CYS A 193 34.99 34.16 8.28
N GLY A 194 35.42 33.30 7.35
CA GLY A 194 36.82 33.19 6.93
C GLY A 194 37.32 34.36 6.07
N ARG A 195 36.43 35.07 5.37
CA ARG A 195 36.78 36.18 4.47
C ARG A 195 36.90 37.56 5.14
N ARG A 196 36.62 37.65 6.44
CA ARG A 196 36.64 38.91 7.23
C ARG A 196 37.88 39.06 8.13
N ARG A 197 38.94 38.29 7.90
CA ARG A 197 40.27 38.50 8.47
C ARG A 197 41.22 38.85 7.35
#